data_AF-A0A814GZW3-F1
#
_entry.id   AF-A0A814GZW3-F1
#
_cell.length_a   1.000
_cell.length_b   1.000
_cell.length_c   1.000
_cell.angle_alpha   90.00
_cell.angle_beta   90.00
_cell.angle_gamma   90.00
#
_symmetry.space_group_name_H-M   'P 1'
#
loop_
_entity.id
_entity.type
_entity.pdbx_description
1 polymer ?
#
loop_
_entity_poly.entity_id
_entity_poly.type
_entity_poly.pdbx_seq_one_letter_code
_entity_poly.pdbx_strand_id
1 'polypeptide(L)'
;MIDPGWYLMEFNKNLFPYYPSKIDNIIHPDNYSRLQSLVLPHASSKLIQLIFNGEFPRLKFCHLGICESGNVSFSMTTQLQNLRQLTIRGRLQGHVLEKILMLLKMSVGSNETLGYANNTYPSLESSFRRSVKFNILISCQIPSILCNLVIFYYFIRLRELQAKRHHHVVICLLICNFLIITVELPVTLIYLYHGELIPSSYSLCLYWVYIKSLLFPSNAWIMAIASVQRYIFIFHKHWMNSYLKHYLPIFLPPIFLSICYFILIFFYPCQQQFDYTQAWCFGACYLYNAVIGTIDWIVSSMIPVALIVIFNIILLIRVIYQKYKMRRGNAWRTTRKLSIQLFSISFLFLSIYLPFIILGLIRTWIDPLFLYGVTITYLAYVAYVVSLLMPFICLISLPEIVTKIKELCCLTNRVEPTQQQIAITLNTRRNIQ
;
A
#
# COMPACT_ATOMS: atom_id res chain seq x y z
N MET A 1 32.89 -13.90 -32.54
CA MET A 1 34.09 -13.55 -31.75
C MET A 1 33.62 -12.64 -30.63
N ILE A 2 33.54 -13.16 -29.41
CA ILE A 2 33.10 -12.45 -28.21
C ILE A 2 34.35 -12.10 -27.41
N ASP A 3 34.46 -10.84 -27.00
CA ASP A 3 35.55 -10.26 -26.23
C ASP A 3 35.72 -10.96 -24.86
N PRO A 4 36.92 -11.42 -24.43
CA PRO A 4 37.09 -12.27 -23.24
C PRO A 4 37.36 -11.50 -21.94
N GLY A 5 36.86 -10.27 -21.80
CA GLY A 5 36.98 -9.47 -20.57
C GLY A 5 35.61 -9.30 -19.92
N TRP A 6 35.46 -9.65 -18.64
CA TRP A 6 34.25 -9.55 -17.80
C TRP A 6 33.34 -10.80 -17.80
N TYR A 7 33.78 -11.87 -17.12
CA TYR A 7 32.85 -12.88 -16.62
C TYR A 7 32.21 -12.38 -15.32
N LEU A 8 31.05 -11.74 -15.45
CA LEU A 8 30.16 -11.51 -14.32
C LEU A 8 29.32 -12.78 -14.15
N MET A 9 29.64 -13.62 -13.16
CA MET A 9 28.76 -14.74 -12.78
C MET A 9 27.68 -14.18 -11.85
N GLU A 10 26.67 -13.54 -12.43
CA GLU A 10 25.49 -13.08 -11.70
C GLU A 10 24.45 -14.20 -11.70
N PHE A 11 24.33 -14.89 -10.56
CA PHE A 11 23.29 -15.90 -10.38
C PHE A 11 21.93 -15.20 -10.28
N ASN A 12 21.18 -15.18 -11.39
CA ASN A 12 19.82 -14.68 -11.42
C ASN A 12 18.92 -15.58 -10.54
N LYS A 13 18.46 -15.03 -9.41
CA LYS A 13 17.56 -15.70 -8.45
C LYS A 13 16.29 -16.25 -9.08
N ASN A 14 15.86 -15.74 -10.23
CA ASN A 14 14.63 -16.16 -10.88
C ASN A 14 14.78 -17.45 -11.73
N LEU A 15 16.00 -17.93 -11.97
CA LEU A 15 16.25 -19.13 -12.78
C LEU A 15 16.46 -20.42 -11.98
N PHE A 16 16.72 -20.34 -10.67
CA PHE A 16 16.98 -21.52 -9.83
C PHE A 16 16.29 -21.41 -8.46
N PRO A 17 15.01 -21.83 -8.36
CA PRO A 17 14.28 -21.83 -7.08
C PRO A 17 14.80 -22.90 -6.09
N TYR A 18 15.58 -23.87 -6.57
CA TYR A 18 16.40 -24.75 -5.74
C TYR A 18 17.86 -24.29 -5.84
N TYR A 19 18.34 -23.61 -4.79
CA TYR A 19 19.77 -23.42 -4.62
C TYR A 19 20.41 -24.81 -4.50
N PRO A 20 21.32 -25.21 -5.39
CA PRO A 20 22.06 -26.44 -5.18
C PRO A 20 22.81 -26.28 -3.87
N SER A 21 22.59 -27.19 -2.94
CA SER A 21 23.27 -27.25 -1.63
C SER A 21 24.80 -27.40 -1.74
N LYS A 22 25.35 -27.36 -2.96
CA LYS A 22 26.77 -27.44 -3.30
C LYS A 22 27.10 -26.47 -4.44
N ILE A 23 27.00 -25.16 -4.19
CA ILE A 23 27.56 -24.13 -5.10
C ILE A 23 29.05 -24.40 -5.36
N ASP A 24 29.75 -25.04 -4.43
CA ASP A 24 31.15 -25.47 -4.54
C ASP A 24 31.46 -26.27 -5.80
N ASN A 25 30.46 -26.98 -6.36
CA ASN A 25 30.63 -27.79 -7.56
C ASN A 25 30.42 -27.00 -8.87
N ILE A 26 29.91 -25.77 -8.78
CA ILE A 26 29.56 -24.97 -9.97
C ILE A 26 30.76 -24.18 -10.47
N ILE A 27 31.64 -23.76 -9.56
CA ILE A 27 32.86 -23.04 -9.94
C ILE A 27 33.95 -24.08 -10.21
N HIS A 28 34.11 -24.44 -11.49
CA HIS A 28 35.21 -25.31 -11.92
C HIS A 28 36.57 -24.69 -11.52
N PRO A 29 37.53 -25.46 -10.99
CA PRO A 29 38.84 -24.96 -10.55
C PRO A 29 39.57 -24.11 -11.61
N ASP A 30 39.45 -24.49 -12.88
CA ASP A 30 40.08 -23.75 -14.00
C ASP A 30 39.61 -22.30 -14.13
N ASN A 31 38.43 -21.97 -13.59
CA ASN A 31 37.86 -20.63 -13.63
C ASN A 31 38.30 -19.74 -12.46
N TYR A 32 38.98 -20.27 -11.44
CA TYR A 32 39.37 -19.49 -10.26
C TYR A 32 40.29 -18.32 -10.62
N SER A 33 41.20 -18.54 -11.57
CA SER A 33 42.14 -17.52 -12.07
C SER A 33 41.46 -16.38 -12.85
N ARG A 34 40.22 -16.56 -13.31
CA ARG A 34 39.50 -15.60 -14.17
C ARG A 34 38.45 -14.80 -13.42
N LEU A 35 38.03 -15.25 -12.24
CA LEU A 35 36.93 -14.67 -11.49
C LEU A 35 37.34 -13.31 -10.87
N GLN A 36 36.65 -12.23 -11.25
CA GLN A 36 36.92 -10.88 -10.71
C GLN A 36 35.87 -10.39 -9.70
N SER A 37 34.65 -10.90 -9.77
CA SER A 37 33.55 -10.55 -8.87
C SER A 37 32.77 -11.81 -8.49
N LEU A 38 32.46 -11.97 -7.21
CA LEU A 38 31.69 -13.09 -6.67
C LEU A 38 30.56 -12.57 -5.78
N VAL A 39 29.32 -12.83 -6.16
CA VAL A 39 28.13 -12.48 -5.37
C VAL A 39 27.36 -13.75 -5.05
N LEU A 40 27.36 -14.14 -3.79
CA LEU A 40 26.73 -15.38 -3.33
C LEU A 40 25.78 -15.09 -2.17
N PRO A 41 24.49 -15.41 -2.27
CA PRO A 41 23.56 -15.21 -1.17
C PRO A 41 23.74 -16.21 -0.03
N HIS A 42 24.38 -17.35 -0.31
CA HIS A 42 24.76 -18.35 0.68
C HIS A 42 26.16 -18.87 0.34
N ALA A 43 27.05 -18.92 1.34
CA ALA A 43 28.42 -19.39 1.16
C ALA A 43 28.69 -20.58 2.07
N SER A 44 29.18 -21.68 1.48
CA SER A 44 29.61 -22.86 2.25
C SER A 44 30.92 -22.54 2.99
N SER A 45 31.19 -23.26 4.07
CA SER A 45 32.47 -23.17 4.78
C SER A 45 33.67 -23.48 3.90
N LYS A 46 33.51 -24.41 2.93
CA LYS A 46 34.56 -24.78 1.97
C LYS A 46 34.87 -23.65 0.99
N LEU A 47 33.86 -22.99 0.45
CA LEU A 47 34.07 -21.87 -0.47
C LEU A 47 34.67 -20.66 0.24
N ILE A 48 34.25 -20.40 1.48
CA ILE A 48 34.88 -19.41 2.35
C ILE A 48 36.37 -19.76 2.51
N GLN A 49 36.71 -21.02 2.82
CA GLN A 49 38.11 -21.46 2.88
C GLN A 49 38.86 -21.21 1.57
N LEU A 50 38.29 -21.54 0.41
CA LEU A 50 38.95 -21.30 -0.89
C LEU A 50 39.22 -19.80 -1.12
N ILE A 51 38.26 -18.93 -0.77
CA ILE A 51 38.42 -17.47 -0.86
C ILE A 51 39.57 -17.01 0.04
N PHE A 52 39.57 -17.41 1.31
CA PHE A 52 40.57 -16.99 2.28
C PHE A 52 41.93 -17.69 2.12
N ASN A 53 41.97 -18.82 1.42
CA ASN A 53 43.20 -19.48 1.01
C ASN A 53 43.85 -18.79 -0.22
N GLY A 54 43.19 -17.80 -0.81
CA GLY A 54 43.74 -17.06 -1.95
C GLY A 54 43.64 -17.80 -3.28
N GLU A 55 42.78 -18.82 -3.39
CA GLU A 55 42.59 -19.61 -4.63
C GLU A 55 42.04 -18.77 -5.79
N PHE A 56 41.49 -17.59 -5.50
CA PHE A 56 40.96 -16.64 -6.49
C PHE A 56 41.90 -15.44 -6.64
N PRO A 57 43.02 -15.55 -7.38
CA PRO A 57 44.06 -14.51 -7.41
C PRO A 57 43.58 -13.20 -8.04
N ARG A 58 42.49 -13.21 -8.83
CA ARG A 58 41.95 -12.01 -9.50
C ARG A 58 40.67 -11.46 -8.88
N LEU A 59 40.22 -12.01 -7.76
CA LEU A 59 38.97 -11.60 -7.12
C LEU A 59 39.11 -10.20 -6.52
N LYS A 60 38.37 -9.24 -7.07
CA LYS A 60 38.37 -7.84 -6.61
C LYS A 60 37.18 -7.52 -5.71
N PHE A 61 36.02 -8.10 -6.01
CA PHE A 61 34.77 -7.85 -5.30
C PHE A 61 34.17 -9.16 -4.80
N CYS A 62 33.84 -9.24 -3.52
CA CYS A 62 33.21 -10.41 -2.94
C CYS A 62 32.04 -10.00 -2.03
N HIS A 63 30.83 -10.41 -2.40
CA HIS A 63 29.62 -10.20 -1.60
C HIS A 63 29.09 -11.57 -1.16
N LEU A 64 29.35 -11.92 0.10
CA LEU A 64 28.88 -13.14 0.74
C LEU A 64 27.63 -12.83 1.57
N GLY A 65 26.56 -13.58 1.33
CA GLY A 65 25.33 -13.56 2.11
C GLY A 65 25.48 -14.40 3.38
N ILE A 66 24.46 -15.21 3.66
CA ILE A 66 24.40 -16.03 4.87
C ILE A 66 25.54 -17.07 4.82
N CYS A 67 26.37 -17.07 5.87
CA CYS A 67 27.46 -18.03 6.03
C CYS A 67 27.02 -19.09 7.04
N GLU A 68 27.11 -20.37 6.68
CA GLU A 68 26.94 -21.46 7.64
C GLU A 68 28.12 -21.46 8.62
N SER A 69 27.82 -21.52 9.92
CA SER A 69 28.82 -21.56 10.98
C SER A 69 29.48 -22.95 11.06
N GLY A 70 30.31 -23.27 10.08
CA GLY A 70 31.25 -24.39 10.16
C GLY A 70 32.55 -23.95 10.83
N ASN A 71 33.27 -24.88 11.45
CA ASN A 71 34.62 -24.66 11.95
C ASN A 71 35.57 -24.38 10.77
N VAL A 72 35.78 -23.10 10.45
CA VAL A 72 36.70 -22.68 9.39
C VAL A 72 38.09 -22.47 9.99
N SER A 73 39.01 -23.37 9.70
CA SER A 73 40.44 -23.17 9.99
C SER A 73 41.07 -22.28 8.92
N PHE A 74 41.55 -21.10 9.32
CA PHE A 74 42.33 -20.21 8.45
C PHE A 74 43.83 -20.49 8.62
N SER A 75 44.55 -20.63 7.51
CA SER A 75 46.02 -20.59 7.49
C SER A 75 46.48 -19.13 7.68
N MET A 76 47.50 -18.89 8.51
CA MET A 76 48.00 -17.53 8.79
C MET A 76 48.84 -16.92 7.64
N THR A 77 49.11 -17.68 6.58
CA THR A 77 50.07 -17.28 5.54
C THR A 77 49.44 -16.62 4.31
N THR A 78 48.12 -16.50 4.21
CA THR A 78 47.45 -16.04 2.98
C THR A 78 47.20 -14.53 2.98
N GLN A 79 47.94 -13.82 2.13
CA GLN A 79 47.71 -12.41 1.84
C GLN A 79 46.66 -12.27 0.72
N LEU A 80 45.51 -11.69 1.04
CA LEU A 80 44.45 -11.31 0.08
C LEU A 80 44.80 -10.01 -0.66
N GLN A 81 45.95 -9.98 -1.34
CA GLN A 81 46.53 -8.75 -1.91
C GLN A 81 45.63 -8.01 -2.93
N ASN A 82 44.70 -8.73 -3.58
CA ASN A 82 43.90 -8.19 -4.69
C ASN A 82 42.43 -7.88 -4.33
N LEU A 83 42.00 -8.19 -3.11
CA LEU A 83 40.61 -8.00 -2.69
C LEU A 83 40.36 -6.54 -2.31
N ARG A 84 39.58 -5.81 -3.11
CA ARG A 84 39.28 -4.39 -2.85
C ARG A 84 38.09 -4.20 -1.92
N GLN A 85 37.07 -5.06 -2.05
CA GLN A 85 35.83 -4.92 -1.29
C GLN A 85 35.31 -6.30 -0.89
N LEU A 86 35.09 -6.48 0.41
CA LEU A 86 34.46 -7.65 1.01
C LEU A 86 33.21 -7.21 1.75
N THR A 87 32.05 -7.72 1.34
CA THR A 87 30.80 -7.53 2.08
C THR A 87 30.33 -8.89 2.57
N ILE A 88 30.20 -9.04 3.89
CA ILE A 88 29.65 -10.26 4.50
C ILE A 88 28.31 -9.92 5.17
N ARG A 89 27.24 -10.64 4.85
CA ARG A 89 25.90 -10.48 5.44
C ARG A 89 25.49 -11.73 6.19
N GLY A 90 25.76 -11.80 7.49
CA GLY A 90 25.27 -12.88 8.35
C GLY A 90 25.76 -12.80 9.79
N ARG A 91 25.23 -13.65 10.66
CA ARG A 91 25.75 -13.86 12.03
C ARG A 91 27.01 -14.72 11.95
N LEU A 92 28.18 -14.09 11.93
CA LEU A 92 29.45 -14.77 12.20
C LEU A 92 29.60 -14.96 13.72
N GLN A 93 30.15 -16.09 14.14
CA GLN A 93 30.58 -16.24 15.53
C GLN A 93 31.70 -15.23 15.82
N GLY A 94 31.67 -14.59 16.98
CA GLY A 94 32.56 -13.45 17.31
C GLY A 94 34.04 -13.71 17.05
N HIS A 95 34.53 -14.91 17.39
CA HIS A 95 35.93 -15.29 17.18
C HIS A 95 36.35 -15.42 15.70
N VAL A 96 35.42 -15.82 14.82
CA VAL A 96 35.67 -15.91 13.36
C VAL A 96 35.76 -14.51 12.77
N LEU A 97 34.85 -13.62 13.20
CA LEU A 97 34.83 -12.23 12.77
C LEU A 97 36.11 -11.49 13.21
N GLU A 98 36.54 -11.65 14.46
CA GLU A 98 37.80 -11.07 14.95
C GLU A 98 39.01 -11.55 14.15
N LYS A 99 39.06 -12.85 13.81
CA LYS A 99 40.16 -13.42 13.02
C LYS A 99 40.19 -12.89 11.58
N ILE A 100 39.03 -12.76 10.93
CA ILE A 100 38.91 -12.14 9.60
C ILE A 100 39.33 -10.66 9.65
N LEU A 101 38.92 -9.94 10.70
CA LEU A 101 39.27 -8.53 10.88
C LEU A 101 40.76 -8.33 11.14
N MET A 102 41.41 -9.22 11.90
CA MET A 102 42.87 -9.20 12.05
C MET A 102 43.57 -9.40 10.71
N LEU A 103 43.12 -10.37 9.89
CA LEU A 103 43.70 -10.62 8.56
C LEU A 103 43.52 -9.40 7.62
N LEU A 104 42.35 -8.76 7.63
CA LEU A 104 42.10 -7.56 6.84
C LEU A 104 42.91 -6.35 7.34
N LYS A 105 43.06 -6.20 8.65
CA LYS A 105 43.85 -5.12 9.27
C LYS A 105 45.35 -5.23 8.98
N MET A 106 45.86 -6.45 8.74
CA MET A 106 47.25 -6.65 8.30
C MET A 106 47.44 -6.41 6.79
N SER A 107 46.39 -6.52 5.97
CA SER A 107 46.48 -6.33 4.52
C SER A 107 46.22 -4.90 4.06
N VAL A 108 45.45 -4.11 4.81
CA VAL A 108 45.15 -2.71 4.49
C VAL A 108 46.12 -1.84 5.28
N GLY A 109 47.17 -1.37 4.59
CA GLY A 109 48.13 -0.42 5.14
C GLY A 109 47.44 0.73 5.85
N SER A 110 47.87 0.99 7.08
CA SER A 110 47.32 1.95 8.04
C SER A 110 47.08 3.33 7.44
N ASN A 111 45.86 3.63 6.97
CA ASN A 111 45.30 4.99 6.89
C ASN A 111 43.80 5.08 6.59
N GLU A 112 43.07 3.98 6.39
CA GLU A 112 41.61 4.03 6.28
C GLU A 112 40.96 3.55 7.59
N THR A 113 40.29 4.46 8.29
CA THR A 113 39.46 4.15 9.45
C THR A 113 38.36 3.18 9.03
N LEU A 114 38.53 1.91 9.37
CA LEU A 114 37.54 0.85 9.21
C LEU A 114 36.33 1.17 10.09
N GLY A 115 35.39 1.94 9.54
CA GLY A 115 34.11 2.23 10.17
C GLY A 115 33.36 0.92 10.35
N TYR A 116 33.31 0.43 11.59
CA TYR A 116 32.38 -0.62 11.99
C TYR A 116 30.96 -0.12 11.77
N ALA A 117 30.43 -0.33 10.56
CA ALA A 117 29.00 -0.36 10.35
C ALA A 117 28.50 -1.63 11.07
N ASN A 118 28.22 -1.52 12.36
CA ASN A 118 27.35 -2.49 13.02
C ASN A 118 26.08 -2.56 12.18
N ASN A 119 25.89 -3.69 11.51
CA ASN A 119 24.72 -4.02 10.69
C ASN A 119 23.44 -4.19 11.54
N THR A 120 23.30 -3.44 12.63
CA THR A 120 22.00 -2.85 12.94
C THR A 120 21.60 -2.09 11.69
N TYR A 121 20.74 -2.68 10.88
CA TYR A 121 20.01 -1.96 9.84
C TYR A 121 19.57 -0.65 10.50
N PRO A 122 20.16 0.50 10.17
CA PRO A 122 19.73 1.75 10.77
C PRO A 122 18.25 1.79 10.47
N SER A 123 17.43 1.88 11.52
CA SER A 123 15.99 2.04 11.38
C SER A 123 15.80 3.06 10.27
N LEU A 124 15.36 2.60 9.09
CA LEU A 124 15.58 3.30 7.81
C LEU A 124 14.96 4.70 7.83
N GLU A 125 14.04 4.90 8.76
CA GLU A 125 13.31 6.12 9.00
C GLU A 125 13.82 6.88 10.23
N SER A 126 14.16 8.15 10.04
CA SER A 126 14.51 9.04 11.15
C SER A 126 13.28 9.32 12.03
N SER A 127 13.49 9.47 13.34
CA SER A 127 12.42 9.81 14.30
C SER A 127 11.60 11.03 13.88
N PHE A 128 12.26 12.05 13.31
CA PHE A 128 11.61 13.24 12.76
C PHE A 128 10.59 12.91 11.66
N ARG A 129 10.93 12.02 10.71
CA ARG A 129 10.04 11.64 9.61
C ARG A 129 8.80 10.91 10.11
N ARG A 130 8.96 10.02 11.09
CA ARG A 130 7.83 9.33 11.72
C ARG A 130 6.89 10.30 12.44
N SER A 131 7.46 11.26 13.19
CA SER A 131 6.68 12.29 13.89
C SER A 131 5.87 13.17 12.93
N VAL A 132 6.45 13.58 11.79
CA VAL A 132 5.72 14.35 10.77
C VAL A 132 4.54 13.56 10.22
N LYS A 133 4.73 12.28 9.86
CA LYS A 133 3.64 11.42 9.37
C LYS A 133 2.55 11.22 10.42
N PHE A 134 2.96 10.95 11.66
CA PHE A 134 2.04 10.79 12.79
C PHE A 134 1.15 12.03 12.93
N ASN A 135 1.75 13.22 13.00
CA ASN A 135 1.03 14.48 13.17
C ASN A 135 0.09 14.79 12.01
N ILE A 136 0.48 14.52 10.77
CA ILE A 136 -0.39 14.71 9.60
C ILE A 136 -1.57 13.74 9.65
N LEU A 137 -1.31 12.45 9.88
CA LEU A 137 -2.34 11.42 9.87
C LEU A 137 -3.35 11.60 11.01
N ILE A 138 -2.90 11.88 12.23
CA ILE A 138 -3.80 12.12 13.38
C ILE A 138 -4.65 13.38 13.17
N SER A 139 -4.05 14.46 12.66
CA SER A 139 -4.74 15.73 12.42
C SER A 139 -5.83 15.58 11.34
N CYS A 140 -5.61 14.72 10.34
CA CYS A 140 -6.61 14.41 9.34
C CYS A 140 -7.62 13.35 9.80
N GLN A 141 -7.23 12.42 10.69
CA GLN A 141 -8.07 11.34 11.18
C GLN A 141 -9.26 11.87 11.99
N ILE A 142 -9.00 12.75 12.96
CA ILE A 142 -10.04 13.32 13.85
C ILE A 142 -11.21 13.94 13.06
N PRO A 143 -10.98 14.91 12.14
CA PRO A 143 -12.07 15.51 11.39
C PRO A 143 -12.70 14.53 10.39
N SER A 144 -11.95 13.54 9.89
CA SER A 144 -12.48 12.50 9.01
C SER A 144 -13.47 11.58 9.74
N ILE A 145 -13.17 11.20 10.99
CA ILE A 145 -14.08 10.44 11.85
C ILE A 145 -15.34 11.25 12.14
N LEU A 146 -15.20 12.51 12.56
CA LEU A 146 -16.35 13.39 12.83
C LEU A 146 -17.24 13.56 11.59
N CYS A 147 -16.62 13.75 10.43
CA CYS A 147 -17.33 13.84 9.15
C CYS A 147 -18.12 12.56 8.83
N ASN A 148 -17.51 11.38 9.00
CA ASN A 148 -18.22 10.10 8.84
C ASN A 148 -19.42 9.97 9.79
N LEU A 149 -19.24 10.30 11.07
CA LEU A 149 -20.33 10.24 12.06
C LEU A 149 -21.49 11.17 11.72
N VAL A 150 -21.19 12.39 11.27
CA VAL A 150 -22.22 13.34 10.79
C VAL A 150 -22.97 12.74 9.59
N ILE A 151 -22.26 12.20 8.60
CA ILE A 151 -22.89 11.58 7.43
C ILE A 151 -23.77 10.40 7.84
N PHE A 152 -23.31 9.51 8.72
CA PHE A 152 -24.10 8.39 9.23
C PHE A 152 -25.34 8.84 10.00
N TYR A 153 -25.20 9.86 10.85
CA TYR A 153 -26.33 10.44 11.58
C TYR A 153 -27.42 10.93 10.62
N TYR A 154 -27.06 11.68 9.58
CA TYR A 154 -28.02 12.15 8.57
C TYR A 154 -28.61 11.01 7.74
N PHE A 155 -27.84 9.98 7.41
CA PHE A 155 -28.37 8.80 6.71
C PHE A 155 -29.39 8.03 7.54
N ILE A 156 -29.20 7.94 8.85
CA ILE A 156 -30.16 7.28 9.75
C ILE A 156 -31.42 8.13 9.90
N ARG A 157 -31.29 9.46 10.00
CA ARG A 157 -32.42 10.37 10.22
C ARG A 157 -33.26 10.63 8.97
N LEU A 158 -32.66 10.72 7.78
CA LEU A 158 -33.37 11.08 6.55
C LEU A 158 -33.84 9.82 5.81
N ARG A 159 -35.09 9.41 6.07
CA ARG A 159 -35.75 8.29 5.35
C ARG A 159 -35.71 8.44 3.84
N GLU A 160 -35.79 9.66 3.32
CA GLU A 160 -35.72 9.94 1.88
C GLU A 160 -34.37 9.54 1.26
N LEU A 161 -33.26 9.67 2.03
CA LEU A 161 -31.95 9.24 1.57
C LEU A 161 -31.87 7.72 1.51
N GLN A 162 -32.50 7.02 2.45
CA GLN A 162 -32.54 5.56 2.51
C GLN A 162 -33.37 4.94 1.39
N ALA A 163 -34.40 5.65 0.91
CA ALA A 163 -35.24 5.18 -0.19
C ALA A 163 -34.49 5.14 -1.54
N LYS A 164 -33.44 5.95 -1.71
CA LYS A 164 -32.65 6.03 -2.95
C LYS A 164 -31.55 4.96 -2.96
N ARG A 165 -31.72 3.93 -3.79
CA ARG A 165 -30.77 2.79 -3.94
C ARG A 165 -29.30 3.20 -4.13
N HIS A 166 -29.04 4.28 -4.87
CA HIS A 166 -27.67 4.78 -5.08
C HIS A 166 -26.90 5.12 -3.82
N HIS A 167 -27.60 5.50 -2.77
CA HIS A 167 -26.95 5.88 -1.53
C HIS A 167 -26.45 4.67 -0.76
N HIS A 168 -27.02 3.48 -0.95
CA HIS A 168 -26.59 2.26 -0.25
C HIS A 168 -25.16 1.89 -0.56
N VAL A 169 -24.74 2.00 -1.83
CA VAL A 169 -23.34 1.75 -2.22
C VAL A 169 -22.39 2.74 -1.55
N VAL A 170 -22.78 4.02 -1.50
CA VAL A 170 -21.99 5.07 -0.84
C VAL A 170 -21.88 4.81 0.66
N ILE A 171 -22.96 4.34 1.29
CA ILE A 171 -22.95 3.94 2.71
C ILE A 171 -22.00 2.77 2.92
N CYS A 172 -22.06 1.70 2.11
CA CYS A 172 -21.13 0.57 2.23
C CYS A 172 -19.67 1.02 2.10
N LEU A 173 -19.40 1.93 1.15
CA LEU A 173 -18.09 2.52 0.93
C LEU A 173 -17.64 3.35 2.15
N LEU A 174 -18.51 4.17 2.72
CA LEU A 174 -18.25 4.93 3.95
C LEU A 174 -18.04 4.04 5.16
N ILE A 175 -18.77 2.92 5.29
CA ILE A 175 -18.57 1.95 6.38
C ILE A 175 -17.19 1.30 6.25
N CYS A 176 -16.84 0.79 5.06
CA CYS A 176 -15.52 0.20 4.82
C CYS A 176 -14.40 1.22 5.11
N ASN A 177 -14.60 2.47 4.70
CA ASN A 177 -13.67 3.55 4.95
C ASN A 177 -13.56 3.91 6.44
N PHE A 178 -14.68 3.96 7.14
CA PHE A 178 -14.71 4.18 8.58
C PHE A 178 -13.95 3.09 9.33
N LEU A 179 -14.07 1.83 8.92
CA LEU A 179 -13.28 0.72 9.47
C LEU A 179 -11.77 0.88 9.22
N ILE A 180 -11.36 1.33 8.03
CA ILE A 180 -9.93 1.63 7.76
C ILE A 180 -9.43 2.70 8.74
N ILE A 181 -10.20 3.78 8.92
CA ILE A 181 -9.79 4.91 9.76
C ILE A 181 -9.82 4.57 11.26
N THR A 182 -10.73 3.70 11.71
CA THR A 182 -10.94 3.41 13.15
C THR A 182 -10.27 2.14 13.64
N VAL A 183 -10.00 1.18 12.76
CA VAL A 183 -9.39 -0.10 13.12
C VAL A 183 -7.95 -0.18 12.65
N GLU A 184 -7.69 0.14 11.38
CA GLU A 184 -6.37 -0.05 10.79
C GLU A 184 -5.42 1.12 11.12
N LEU A 185 -5.87 2.36 10.89
CA LEU A 185 -5.03 3.55 11.04
C LEU A 185 -4.49 3.75 12.47
N PRO A 186 -5.23 3.47 13.57
CA PRO A 186 -4.67 3.59 14.91
C PRO A 186 -3.47 2.67 15.16
N VAL A 187 -3.46 1.45 14.62
CA VAL A 187 -2.32 0.53 14.74
C VAL A 187 -1.10 1.11 14.01
N THR A 188 -1.32 1.68 12.83
CA THR A 188 -0.28 2.41 12.09
C THR A 188 0.25 3.62 12.87
N LEU A 189 -0.63 4.36 13.56
CA LEU A 189 -0.23 5.51 14.38
C LEU A 189 0.58 5.11 15.61
N ILE A 190 0.24 4.00 16.27
CA ILE A 190 1.03 3.43 17.38
C ILE A 190 2.45 3.11 16.90
N TYR A 191 2.58 2.45 15.74
CA TYR A 191 3.88 2.18 15.12
C TYR A 191 4.64 3.48 14.79
N LEU A 192 3.98 4.50 14.23
CA LEU A 192 4.63 5.77 13.90
C LEU A 192 5.10 6.52 15.16
N TYR A 193 4.37 6.40 16.27
CA TYR A 193 4.71 7.05 17.53
C TYR A 193 5.89 6.37 18.23
N HIS A 194 5.84 5.05 18.41
CA HIS A 194 6.89 4.30 19.12
C HIS A 194 8.08 3.93 18.23
N GLY A 195 7.87 3.79 16.93
CA GLY A 195 8.86 3.26 16.00
C GLY A 195 8.92 1.75 15.92
N GLU A 196 8.12 1.06 16.72
CA GLU A 196 7.93 -0.38 16.76
C GLU A 196 6.48 -0.69 17.15
N LEU A 197 6.02 -1.91 16.85
CA LEU A 197 4.67 -2.34 17.23
C LEU A 197 4.64 -2.79 18.69
N ILE A 198 3.77 -2.16 19.50
CA ILE A 198 3.56 -2.49 20.92
C ILE A 198 2.09 -2.90 21.13
N PRO A 199 1.81 -4.09 21.72
CA PRO A 199 2.76 -5.15 22.07
C PRO A 199 3.33 -5.86 20.84
N SER A 200 4.62 -6.21 20.89
CA SER A 200 5.32 -6.98 19.86
C SER A 200 4.91 -8.45 19.89
N SER A 201 3.66 -8.71 19.51
CA SER A 201 3.03 -10.03 19.53
C SER A 201 2.74 -10.54 18.12
N TYR A 202 3.01 -11.82 17.91
CA TYR A 202 2.73 -12.50 16.65
C TYR A 202 1.25 -12.38 16.25
N SER A 203 0.33 -12.57 17.21
CA SER A 203 -1.11 -12.51 16.97
C SER A 203 -1.59 -11.13 16.53
N LEU A 204 -1.03 -10.05 17.08
CA LEU A 204 -1.37 -8.69 16.68
C LEU A 204 -0.92 -8.41 15.24
N CYS A 205 0.31 -8.78 14.88
CA CYS A 205 0.81 -8.65 13.51
C CYS A 205 -0.04 -9.45 12.53
N LEU A 206 -0.38 -10.71 12.87
CA LEU A 206 -1.19 -11.57 12.01
C LEU A 206 -2.60 -10.98 11.79
N TYR A 207 -3.23 -10.50 12.86
CA TYR A 207 -4.52 -9.81 12.78
C TYR A 207 -4.42 -8.54 11.93
N TRP A 208 -3.39 -7.72 12.15
CA TRP A 208 -3.21 -6.46 11.43
C TRP A 208 -2.98 -6.68 9.93
N VAL A 209 -2.13 -7.65 9.57
CA VAL A 209 -1.91 -8.04 8.17
C VAL A 209 -3.22 -8.52 7.53
N TYR A 210 -4.00 -9.35 8.23
CA TYR A 210 -5.30 -9.81 7.73
C TYR A 210 -6.29 -8.66 7.50
N ILE A 211 -6.48 -7.78 8.50
CA ILE A 211 -7.40 -6.64 8.40
C ILE A 211 -6.99 -5.68 7.29
N LYS A 212 -5.70 -5.38 7.16
CA LYS A 212 -5.17 -4.52 6.09
C LYS A 212 -5.43 -5.13 4.71
N SER A 213 -5.07 -6.41 4.53
CA SER A 213 -5.29 -7.13 3.27
C SER A 213 -6.77 -7.22 2.93
N LEU A 214 -7.67 -7.26 3.92
CA LEU A 214 -9.11 -7.25 3.68
C LEU A 214 -9.66 -5.86 3.32
N LEU A 215 -9.43 -4.86 4.17
CA LEU A 215 -10.16 -3.59 4.11
C LEU A 215 -9.78 -2.73 2.90
N PHE A 216 -8.49 -2.64 2.56
CA PHE A 216 -8.02 -1.79 1.46
C PHE A 216 -8.51 -2.28 0.08
N PRO A 217 -8.30 -3.56 -0.29
CA PRO A 217 -8.88 -4.15 -1.50
C PRO A 217 -10.41 -4.11 -1.50
N SER A 218 -11.07 -4.39 -0.38
CA SER A 218 -12.54 -4.31 -0.30
C SER A 218 -13.06 -2.91 -0.63
N ASN A 219 -12.39 -1.86 -0.13
CA ASN A 219 -12.74 -0.48 -0.44
C ASN A 219 -12.59 -0.18 -1.95
N ALA A 220 -11.50 -0.63 -2.57
CA ALA A 220 -11.28 -0.48 -4.01
C ALA A 220 -12.33 -1.24 -4.84
N TRP A 221 -12.69 -2.47 -4.44
CA TRP A 221 -13.71 -3.27 -5.10
C TRP A 221 -15.12 -2.69 -4.97
N ILE A 222 -15.50 -2.22 -3.78
CA ILE A 222 -16.79 -1.53 -3.58
C ILE A 222 -16.84 -0.28 -4.48
N MET A 223 -15.75 0.48 -4.59
CA MET A 223 -15.67 1.64 -5.47
C MET A 223 -15.77 1.25 -6.96
N ALA A 224 -15.12 0.18 -7.39
CA ALA A 224 -15.23 -0.35 -8.75
C ALA A 224 -16.67 -0.73 -9.10
N ILE A 225 -17.33 -1.45 -8.19
CA ILE A 225 -18.73 -1.86 -8.35
C ILE A 225 -19.66 -0.64 -8.31
N ALA A 226 -19.38 0.36 -7.48
CA ALA A 226 -20.13 1.60 -7.46
C ALA A 226 -20.12 2.29 -8.83
N SER A 227 -18.96 2.32 -9.48
CA SER A 227 -18.82 2.87 -10.84
C SER A 227 -19.61 2.05 -11.88
N VAL A 228 -19.50 0.72 -11.82
CA VAL A 228 -20.25 -0.18 -12.73
C VAL A 228 -21.76 -0.03 -12.52
N GLN A 229 -22.24 -0.07 -11.28
CA GLN A 229 -23.65 0.03 -10.96
C GLN A 229 -24.25 1.37 -11.36
N ARG A 230 -23.50 2.47 -11.19
CA ARG A 230 -23.93 3.79 -11.66
C ARG A 230 -24.06 3.84 -13.18
N TYR A 231 -23.09 3.26 -13.89
CA TYR A 231 -23.18 3.09 -15.35
C TYR A 231 -24.45 2.32 -15.75
N ILE A 232 -24.67 1.14 -15.15
CA ILE A 232 -25.85 0.33 -15.44
C ILE A 232 -27.14 1.07 -15.09
N PHE A 233 -27.21 1.77 -13.96
CA PHE A 233 -28.44 2.47 -13.58
C PHE A 233 -28.81 3.61 -14.55
N ILE A 234 -27.82 4.37 -15.02
CA ILE A 234 -28.07 5.50 -15.93
C ILE A 234 -28.54 5.00 -17.31
N PHE A 235 -27.95 3.92 -17.83
CA PHE A 235 -28.21 3.47 -19.20
C PHE A 235 -29.17 2.28 -19.32
N HIS A 236 -29.24 1.46 -18.29
CA HIS A 236 -29.96 0.18 -18.29
C HIS A 236 -30.84 0.07 -17.04
N LYS A 237 -31.67 1.09 -16.80
CA LYS A 237 -32.56 1.16 -15.61
C LYS A 237 -33.37 -0.13 -15.40
N HIS A 238 -33.81 -0.79 -16.48
CA HIS A 238 -34.60 -2.03 -16.38
C HIS A 238 -33.81 -3.23 -15.83
N TRP A 239 -32.46 -3.25 -15.96
CA TRP A 239 -31.62 -4.34 -15.47
C TRP A 239 -31.56 -4.37 -13.94
N MET A 240 -31.71 -3.20 -13.31
CA MET A 240 -31.55 -2.99 -11.86
C MET A 240 -32.87 -3.00 -11.09
N ASN A 241 -33.94 -3.58 -11.63
CA ASN A 241 -35.25 -3.56 -10.97
C ASN A 241 -35.28 -4.44 -9.68
N SER A 242 -34.56 -5.57 -9.69
CA SER A 242 -34.52 -6.51 -8.56
C SER A 242 -33.55 -6.09 -7.46
N TYR A 243 -33.97 -6.31 -6.21
CA TYR A 243 -33.17 -6.05 -5.00
C TYR A 243 -31.87 -6.87 -5.00
N LEU A 244 -31.95 -8.18 -5.31
CA LEU A 244 -30.79 -9.07 -5.32
C LEU A 244 -29.68 -8.61 -6.28
N LYS A 245 -30.07 -8.14 -7.47
CA LYS A 245 -29.11 -7.63 -8.47
C LYS A 245 -28.38 -6.37 -8.02
N HIS A 246 -28.94 -5.62 -7.09
CA HIS A 246 -28.31 -4.41 -6.55
C HIS A 246 -27.32 -4.71 -5.43
N TYR A 247 -27.68 -5.56 -4.46
CA TYR A 247 -26.84 -5.79 -3.29
C TYR A 247 -25.81 -6.91 -3.48
N LEU A 248 -26.14 -7.94 -4.27
CA LEU A 248 -25.23 -9.08 -4.47
C LEU A 248 -23.86 -8.64 -5.00
N PRO A 249 -23.75 -7.77 -6.02
CA PRO A 249 -22.43 -7.34 -6.49
C PRO A 249 -21.65 -6.55 -5.43
N ILE A 250 -22.30 -5.81 -4.53
CA ILE A 250 -21.61 -4.96 -3.54
C ILE A 250 -20.94 -5.83 -2.47
N PHE A 251 -21.65 -6.84 -1.97
CA PHE A 251 -21.17 -7.68 -0.87
C PHE A 251 -20.33 -8.87 -1.32
N LEU A 252 -20.50 -9.34 -2.56
CA LEU A 252 -19.83 -10.54 -3.04
C LEU A 252 -18.29 -10.40 -3.02
N PRO A 253 -17.64 -9.33 -3.54
CA PRO A 253 -16.19 -9.26 -3.53
C PRO A 253 -15.56 -9.09 -2.14
N PRO A 254 -16.06 -8.24 -1.22
CA PRO A 254 -15.52 -8.19 0.14
C PRO A 254 -15.60 -9.54 0.86
N ILE A 255 -16.71 -10.29 0.71
CA ILE A 255 -16.85 -11.63 1.30
C ILE A 255 -15.84 -12.60 0.66
N PHE A 256 -15.74 -12.59 -0.67
CA PHE A 256 -14.81 -13.42 -1.40
C PHE A 256 -13.35 -13.15 -0.98
N LEU A 257 -12.94 -11.88 -0.93
CA LEU A 257 -11.61 -11.47 -0.48
C LEU A 257 -11.36 -11.87 0.98
N SER A 258 -12.36 -11.72 1.85
CA SER A 258 -12.26 -12.16 3.25
C SER A 258 -11.94 -13.64 3.38
N ILE A 259 -12.66 -14.49 2.63
CA ILE A 259 -12.43 -15.94 2.61
C ILE A 259 -11.06 -16.26 2.01
N CYS A 260 -10.71 -15.66 0.87
CA CYS A 260 -9.43 -15.90 0.20
C CYS A 260 -8.24 -15.50 1.08
N TYR A 261 -8.25 -14.32 1.69
CA TYR A 261 -7.17 -13.88 2.58
C TYR A 261 -7.11 -14.68 3.86
N PHE A 262 -8.25 -15.13 4.39
CA PHE A 262 -8.26 -16.04 5.53
C PHE A 262 -7.54 -17.34 5.18
N ILE A 263 -7.84 -17.94 4.02
CA ILE A 263 -7.15 -19.15 3.57
C ILE A 263 -5.65 -18.90 3.34
N LEU A 264 -5.30 -17.83 2.62
CA LEU A 264 -3.91 -17.53 2.26
C LEU A 264 -3.03 -17.14 3.44
N ILE A 265 -3.57 -16.47 4.46
CA ILE A 265 -2.78 -16.01 5.61
C ILE A 265 -2.64 -17.13 6.66
N PHE A 266 -3.70 -17.92 6.90
CA PHE A 266 -3.69 -18.91 7.98
C PHE A 266 -3.28 -20.32 7.52
N PHE A 267 -3.50 -20.70 6.26
CA PHE A 267 -3.28 -22.08 5.79
C PHE A 267 -2.20 -22.24 4.72
N TYR A 268 -1.66 -21.15 4.18
CA TYR A 268 -0.59 -21.25 3.18
C TYR A 268 0.71 -21.79 3.82
N PRO A 269 1.36 -22.80 3.22
CA PRO A 269 2.49 -23.51 3.84
C PRO A 269 3.79 -22.71 3.76
N CYS A 270 3.85 -21.62 4.52
CA CYS A 270 5.01 -20.75 4.66
C CYS A 270 5.32 -20.56 6.15
N GLN A 271 6.57 -20.22 6.47
CA GLN A 271 6.90 -19.75 7.81
C GLN A 271 6.75 -18.23 7.85
N GLN A 272 5.70 -17.74 8.51
CA GLN A 272 5.46 -16.32 8.67
C GLN A 272 6.50 -15.73 9.64
N GLN A 273 7.34 -14.82 9.13
CA GLN A 273 8.29 -14.06 9.94
C GLN A 273 7.86 -12.59 9.97
N PHE A 274 7.61 -12.07 11.18
CA PHE A 274 7.22 -10.69 11.37
C PHE A 274 8.40 -9.87 11.89
N ASP A 275 8.61 -8.70 11.29
CA ASP A 275 9.52 -7.69 11.80
C ASP A 275 8.71 -6.56 12.47
N TYR A 276 8.74 -6.54 13.80
CA TYR A 276 8.02 -5.56 14.62
C TYR A 276 8.56 -4.13 14.50
N THR A 277 9.77 -3.97 13.94
CA THR A 277 10.41 -2.66 13.71
C THR A 277 10.03 -2.06 12.36
N GLN A 278 9.33 -2.81 11.51
CA GLN A 278 8.86 -2.37 10.20
C GLN A 278 7.36 -2.15 10.16
N ALA A 279 6.94 -1.21 9.33
CA ALA A 279 5.53 -0.93 9.10
C ALA A 279 4.80 -2.21 8.62
N TRP A 280 3.61 -2.45 9.18
CA TRP A 280 2.74 -3.59 8.84
C TRP A 280 3.39 -4.98 9.02
N CYS A 281 4.37 -5.08 9.92
CA CYS A 281 5.05 -6.32 10.24
C CYS A 281 5.62 -7.05 9.01
N PHE A 282 6.15 -6.33 8.01
CA PHE A 282 6.75 -6.91 6.80
C PHE A 282 5.75 -7.59 5.81
N GLY A 283 4.46 -7.69 6.14
CA GLY A 283 3.41 -8.24 5.27
C GLY A 283 3.25 -9.77 5.35
N ALA A 284 2.30 -10.32 4.58
CA ALA A 284 2.03 -11.77 4.57
C ALA A 284 3.08 -12.55 3.77
N CYS A 285 3.46 -13.73 4.24
CA CYS A 285 4.49 -14.58 3.63
C CYS A 285 4.20 -14.97 2.17
N TYR A 286 2.92 -15.14 1.81
CA TYR A 286 2.53 -15.62 0.48
C TYR A 286 2.87 -14.59 -0.60
N LEU A 287 3.01 -13.32 -0.22
CA LEU A 287 3.40 -12.23 -1.12
C LEU A 287 4.84 -12.38 -1.63
N TYR A 288 5.70 -13.14 -0.94
CA TYR A 288 7.05 -13.45 -1.42
C TYR A 288 7.07 -14.54 -2.50
N ASN A 289 5.98 -15.29 -2.65
CA ASN A 289 5.82 -16.16 -3.80
C ASN A 289 5.43 -15.30 -5.01
N ALA A 290 6.30 -15.22 -6.02
CA ALA A 290 6.10 -14.34 -7.18
C ALA A 290 4.75 -14.57 -7.90
N VAL A 291 4.30 -15.82 -8.00
CA VAL A 291 3.05 -16.16 -8.70
C VAL A 291 1.84 -15.72 -7.89
N ILE A 292 1.76 -16.13 -6.62
CA ILE A 292 0.61 -15.80 -5.76
C ILE A 292 0.57 -14.31 -5.44
N GLY A 293 1.73 -13.72 -5.14
CA GLY A 293 1.86 -12.28 -4.94
C GLY A 293 1.40 -11.48 -6.17
N THR A 294 1.76 -11.91 -7.38
CA THR A 294 1.28 -11.25 -8.60
C THR A 294 -0.23 -11.38 -8.78
N ILE A 295 -0.78 -12.58 -8.56
CA ILE A 295 -2.23 -12.80 -8.65
C ILE A 295 -2.96 -11.88 -7.65
N ASP A 296 -2.45 -11.77 -6.43
CA ASP A 296 -3.02 -10.87 -5.41
C ASP A 296 -2.95 -9.40 -5.86
N TRP A 297 -1.80 -8.91 -6.35
CA TRP A 297 -1.70 -7.55 -6.87
C TRP A 297 -2.68 -7.26 -8.02
N ILE A 298 -2.83 -8.21 -8.94
CA ILE A 298 -3.73 -8.07 -10.08
C ILE A 298 -5.19 -8.05 -9.61
N VAL A 299 -5.62 -9.06 -8.87
CA VAL A 299 -7.02 -9.24 -8.47
C VAL A 299 -7.44 -8.18 -7.45
N SER A 300 -6.58 -7.90 -6.47
CA SER A 300 -6.96 -7.09 -5.32
C SER A 300 -6.79 -5.60 -5.56
N SER A 301 -5.93 -5.22 -6.53
CA SER A 301 -5.62 -3.81 -6.80
C SER A 301 -5.76 -3.42 -8.28
N MET A 302 -5.15 -4.13 -9.23
CA MET A 302 -5.11 -3.71 -10.64
C MET A 302 -6.49 -3.76 -11.30
N ILE A 303 -7.21 -4.88 -11.16
CA ILE A 303 -8.56 -5.06 -11.72
C ILE A 303 -9.54 -4.01 -11.20
N PRO A 304 -9.72 -3.80 -9.87
CA PRO A 304 -10.67 -2.80 -9.40
C PRO A 304 -10.31 -1.39 -9.87
N VAL A 305 -9.02 -1.01 -9.88
CA VAL A 305 -8.60 0.30 -10.40
C VAL A 305 -8.88 0.43 -11.90
N ALA A 306 -8.59 -0.59 -12.71
CA ALA A 306 -8.89 -0.57 -14.13
C ALA A 306 -10.40 -0.43 -14.40
N LEU A 307 -11.25 -1.17 -13.66
CA LEU A 307 -12.71 -1.04 -13.75
C LEU A 307 -13.17 0.36 -13.36
N ILE A 308 -12.64 0.94 -12.27
CA ILE A 308 -12.93 2.33 -11.89
C ILE A 308 -12.63 3.26 -13.07
N VAL A 309 -11.45 3.18 -13.67
CA VAL A 309 -11.04 4.06 -14.77
C VAL A 309 -11.96 3.91 -15.99
N ILE A 310 -12.14 2.68 -16.45
CA ILE A 310 -12.93 2.38 -17.65
C ILE A 310 -14.37 2.89 -17.49
N PHE A 311 -15.05 2.53 -16.40
CA PHE A 311 -16.44 2.93 -16.20
C PHE A 311 -16.60 4.43 -15.96
N ASN A 312 -15.64 5.09 -15.30
CA ASN A 312 -15.69 6.54 -15.14
C ASN A 312 -15.46 7.31 -16.45
N ILE A 313 -14.53 6.85 -17.29
CA ILE A 313 -14.32 7.44 -18.63
C ILE A 313 -15.59 7.27 -19.47
N ILE A 314 -16.18 6.08 -19.49
CA ILE A 314 -17.43 5.83 -20.22
C ILE A 314 -18.57 6.72 -19.71
N LEU A 315 -18.72 6.83 -18.38
CA LEU A 315 -19.70 7.72 -17.75
C LEU A 315 -19.48 9.18 -18.16
N LEU A 316 -18.24 9.67 -18.14
CA LEU A 316 -17.89 11.03 -18.51
C LEU A 316 -18.24 11.33 -19.98
N ILE A 317 -17.81 10.47 -20.90
CA ILE A 317 -18.09 10.60 -22.34
C ILE A 317 -19.61 10.69 -22.57
N ARG A 318 -20.38 9.81 -21.92
CA ARG A 318 -21.83 9.80 -22.10
C ARG A 318 -22.53 10.98 -21.45
N VAL A 319 -22.07 11.45 -20.29
CA VAL A 319 -22.60 12.68 -19.66
C VAL A 319 -22.38 13.87 -20.59
N ILE A 320 -21.20 13.97 -21.24
CA ILE A 320 -20.92 15.01 -22.24
C ILE A 320 -21.84 14.87 -23.46
N TYR A 321 -22.02 13.65 -23.98
CA TYR A 321 -22.93 13.40 -25.10
C TYR A 321 -24.39 13.74 -24.78
N GLN A 322 -24.86 13.36 -23.59
CA GLN A 322 -26.22 13.64 -23.13
C GLN A 322 -26.46 15.14 -22.92
N LYS A 323 -25.43 15.90 -22.49
CA LYS A 323 -25.47 17.37 -22.43
C LYS A 323 -25.80 17.97 -23.78
N TYR A 324 -25.16 17.46 -24.83
CA TYR A 324 -25.35 17.97 -26.19
C TYR A 324 -26.76 17.67 -26.72
N LYS A 325 -27.31 16.49 -26.36
CA LYS A 325 -28.62 16.04 -26.85
C LYS A 325 -29.82 16.61 -26.06
N MET A 326 -29.70 16.89 -24.76
CA MET A 326 -30.84 17.25 -23.91
C MET A 326 -30.88 18.76 -23.56
N ARG A 327 -31.88 19.48 -24.09
CA ARG A 327 -32.19 20.88 -23.74
C ARG A 327 -32.90 21.10 -22.39
N ARG A 328 -33.20 20.06 -21.60
CA ARG A 328 -33.93 20.20 -20.31
C ARG A 328 -32.98 20.38 -19.11
N GLY A 329 -33.03 21.57 -18.50
CA GLY A 329 -32.02 22.04 -17.53
C GLY A 329 -32.03 21.40 -16.12
N ASN A 330 -33.18 20.99 -15.58
CA ASN A 330 -33.25 20.60 -14.16
C ASN A 330 -32.71 19.19 -13.86
N ALA A 331 -33.13 18.16 -14.62
CA ALA A 331 -32.60 16.80 -14.44
C ALA A 331 -31.09 16.73 -14.68
N TRP A 332 -30.59 17.53 -15.62
CA TRP A 332 -29.17 17.66 -15.94
C TRP A 332 -28.33 18.14 -14.75
N ARG A 333 -28.81 19.14 -14.00
CA ARG A 333 -28.07 19.70 -12.84
C ARG A 333 -27.83 18.64 -11.77
N THR A 334 -28.82 17.80 -11.48
CA THR A 334 -28.70 16.73 -10.47
C THR A 334 -27.73 15.64 -10.92
N THR A 335 -27.87 15.13 -12.14
CA THR A 335 -26.98 14.09 -12.69
C THR A 335 -25.53 14.58 -12.76
N ARG A 336 -25.30 15.84 -13.18
CA ARG A 336 -23.96 16.43 -13.26
C ARG A 336 -23.24 16.42 -11.92
N LYS A 337 -23.91 16.81 -10.82
CA LYS A 337 -23.30 16.86 -9.49
C LYS A 337 -22.83 15.47 -9.03
N LEU A 338 -23.70 14.46 -9.20
CA LEU A 338 -23.38 13.08 -8.82
C LEU A 338 -22.24 12.48 -9.65
N SER A 339 -22.17 12.82 -10.94
CA SER A 339 -21.06 12.39 -11.81
C SER A 339 -19.73 13.04 -11.43
N ILE A 340 -19.74 14.35 -11.11
CA ILE A 340 -18.53 15.07 -10.67
C ILE A 340 -17.99 14.49 -9.37
N GLN A 341 -18.85 14.12 -8.42
CA GLN A 341 -18.44 13.43 -7.19
C GLN A 341 -17.65 12.16 -7.49
N LEU A 342 -18.22 11.26 -8.30
CA LEU A 342 -17.59 9.97 -8.59
C LEU A 342 -16.27 10.17 -9.30
N PHE A 343 -16.22 11.11 -10.24
CA PHE A 343 -15.02 11.46 -10.96
C PHE A 343 -13.93 11.98 -10.02
N SER A 344 -14.28 12.85 -9.06
CA SER A 344 -13.35 13.35 -8.04
C SER A 344 -12.79 12.22 -7.17
N ILE A 345 -13.65 11.30 -6.69
CA ILE A 345 -13.20 10.13 -5.92
C ILE A 345 -12.30 9.25 -6.78
N SER A 346 -12.67 9.00 -8.03
CA SER A 346 -11.93 8.10 -8.92
C SER A 346 -10.58 8.67 -9.33
N PHE A 347 -10.50 9.98 -9.56
CA PHE A 347 -9.24 10.68 -9.78
C PHE A 347 -8.31 10.54 -8.57
N LEU A 348 -8.86 10.67 -7.37
CA LEU A 348 -8.11 10.51 -6.13
C LEU A 348 -7.61 9.06 -5.95
N PHE A 349 -8.43 8.06 -6.26
CA PHE A 349 -7.99 6.65 -6.25
C PHE A 349 -6.90 6.41 -7.29
N LEU A 350 -7.05 6.92 -8.51
CA LEU A 350 -6.07 6.72 -9.57
C LEU A 350 -4.73 7.37 -9.24
N SER A 351 -4.72 8.62 -8.78
CA SER A 351 -3.48 9.34 -8.49
C SER A 351 -2.64 8.67 -7.40
N ILE A 352 -3.29 7.99 -6.45
CA ILE A 352 -2.63 7.36 -5.31
C ILE A 352 -2.35 5.87 -5.54
N TYR A 353 -3.33 5.09 -6.00
CA TYR A 353 -3.17 3.64 -6.15
C TYR A 353 -2.38 3.24 -7.39
N LEU A 354 -2.49 3.97 -8.51
CA LEU A 354 -1.77 3.63 -9.73
C LEU A 354 -0.25 3.55 -9.53
N PRO A 355 0.43 4.56 -8.95
CA PRO A 355 1.87 4.47 -8.71
C PRO A 355 2.23 3.34 -7.73
N PHE A 356 1.38 3.09 -6.74
CA PHE A 356 1.58 2.01 -5.78
C PHE A 356 1.52 0.62 -6.45
N ILE A 357 0.53 0.39 -7.33
CA ILE A 357 0.37 -0.86 -8.08
C ILE A 357 1.53 -1.08 -9.05
N ILE A 358 1.92 -0.04 -9.80
CA ILE A 358 3.04 -0.14 -10.75
C ILE A 358 4.32 -0.55 -10.02
N LEU A 359 4.62 0.07 -8.89
CA LEU A 359 5.80 -0.27 -8.11
C LEU A 359 5.69 -1.65 -7.46
N GLY A 360 4.51 -2.05 -6.98
CA GLY A 360 4.27 -3.40 -6.48
C GLY A 360 4.54 -4.48 -7.55
N LEU A 361 4.08 -4.25 -8.79
CA LEU A 361 4.33 -5.17 -9.90
C LEU A 361 5.80 -5.19 -10.31
N ILE A 362 6.45 -4.03 -10.47
CA ILE A 362 7.89 -3.96 -10.78
C ILE A 362 8.72 -4.72 -9.74
N ARG A 363 8.40 -4.55 -8.45
CA ARG A 363 9.09 -5.25 -7.37
C ARG A 363 8.87 -6.74 -7.37
N THR A 364 7.72 -7.20 -7.86
CA THR A 364 7.41 -8.64 -7.93
C THR A 364 8.11 -9.31 -9.11
N TRP A 365 8.28 -8.60 -10.23
CA TRP A 365 8.77 -9.18 -11.49
C TRP A 365 10.24 -8.89 -11.82
N ILE A 366 10.72 -7.68 -11.50
CA ILE A 366 12.01 -7.18 -11.96
C ILE A 366 13.05 -7.24 -10.82
N ASP A 367 12.84 -6.45 -9.77
CA ASP A 367 13.78 -6.38 -8.64
C ASP A 367 13.02 -6.11 -7.33
N PRO A 368 13.05 -7.03 -6.35
CA PRO A 368 12.36 -6.86 -5.07
C PRO A 368 12.82 -5.64 -4.27
N LEU A 369 14.05 -5.14 -4.52
CA LEU A 369 14.64 -3.98 -3.85
C LEU A 369 14.33 -2.65 -4.55
N PHE A 370 13.77 -2.68 -5.77
CA PHE A 370 13.49 -1.49 -6.55
C PHE A 370 12.60 -0.51 -5.78
N LEU A 371 13.14 0.67 -5.44
CA LEU A 371 12.46 1.72 -4.67
C LEU A 371 11.80 1.23 -3.36
N TYR A 372 12.32 0.16 -2.75
CA TYR A 372 11.81 -0.42 -1.51
C TYR A 372 11.54 0.63 -0.43
N GLY A 373 12.56 1.46 -0.18
CA GLY A 373 12.50 2.53 0.81
C GLY A 373 11.43 3.57 0.49
N VAL A 374 11.23 3.93 -0.78
CA VAL A 374 10.20 4.92 -1.17
C VAL A 374 8.79 4.34 -1.00
N THR A 375 8.57 3.08 -1.41
CA THR A 375 7.27 2.42 -1.27
C THR A 375 6.84 2.34 0.19
N ILE A 376 7.72 1.84 1.06
CA ILE A 376 7.39 1.64 2.48
C ILE A 376 7.38 2.97 3.25
N THR A 377 8.28 3.90 2.93
CA THR A 377 8.37 5.15 3.68
C THR A 377 7.31 6.17 3.24
N TYR A 378 6.84 6.17 1.99
CA TYR A 378 5.95 7.23 1.52
C TYR A 378 4.64 6.69 0.97
N LEU A 379 4.68 5.90 -0.11
CA LEU A 379 3.47 5.51 -0.84
C LEU A 379 2.49 4.71 0.02
N ALA A 380 3.03 3.87 0.88
CA ALA A 380 2.35 3.20 1.97
C ALA A 380 1.36 4.10 2.73
N TYR A 381 1.83 5.27 3.15
CA TYR A 381 1.06 6.20 3.97
C TYR A 381 0.15 7.09 3.13
N VAL A 382 0.53 7.36 1.88
CA VAL A 382 -0.30 8.12 0.94
C VAL A 382 -1.62 7.37 0.65
N ALA A 383 -1.63 6.03 0.70
CA ALA A 383 -2.87 5.27 0.58
C ALA A 383 -3.94 5.66 1.61
N TYR A 384 -3.55 6.04 2.84
CA TYR A 384 -4.51 6.54 3.86
C TYR A 384 -5.14 7.87 3.50
N VAL A 385 -4.48 8.70 2.68
CA VAL A 385 -5.03 10.00 2.26
C VAL A 385 -6.34 9.79 1.51
N VAL A 386 -6.48 8.69 0.76
CA VAL A 386 -7.74 8.30 0.11
C VAL A 386 -8.84 8.12 1.13
N SER A 387 -8.57 7.32 2.16
CA SER A 387 -9.54 7.05 3.20
C SER A 387 -9.90 8.30 4.02
N LEU A 388 -8.88 9.11 4.35
CA LEU A 388 -9.06 10.33 5.14
C LEU A 388 -9.88 11.40 4.40
N LEU A 389 -9.69 11.56 3.08
CA LEU A 389 -10.38 12.58 2.27
C LEU A 389 -11.77 12.13 1.79
N MET A 390 -12.01 10.83 1.66
CA MET A 390 -13.27 10.26 1.18
C MET A 390 -14.54 10.81 1.86
N PRO A 391 -14.65 10.93 3.21
CA PRO A 391 -15.89 11.42 3.83
C PRO A 391 -16.15 12.89 3.50
N PHE A 392 -15.11 13.72 3.39
CA PHE A 392 -15.27 15.12 2.98
C PHE A 392 -15.79 15.24 1.55
N ILE A 393 -15.24 14.42 0.63
CA ILE A 393 -15.72 14.38 -0.75
C ILE A 393 -17.18 13.90 -0.80
N CYS A 394 -17.55 12.92 0.02
CA CYS A 394 -18.94 12.47 0.12
C CYS A 394 -19.88 13.55 0.69
N LEU A 395 -19.46 14.26 1.75
CA LEU A 395 -20.24 15.32 2.37
C LEU A 395 -20.53 16.45 1.39
N ILE A 396 -19.50 16.95 0.68
CA ILE A 396 -19.63 18.03 -0.32
C ILE A 396 -20.57 17.62 -1.45
N SER A 397 -20.63 16.33 -1.74
CA SER A 397 -21.35 15.80 -2.89
C SER A 397 -22.80 15.40 -2.60
N LEU A 398 -23.21 15.37 -1.33
CA LEU A 398 -24.58 15.11 -0.90
C LEU A 398 -25.28 16.45 -0.61
N PRO A 399 -25.85 17.13 -1.63
CA PRO A 399 -26.38 18.47 -1.47
C PRO A 399 -27.52 18.52 -0.44
N GLU A 400 -28.29 17.44 -0.30
CA GLU A 400 -29.36 17.34 0.70
C GLU A 400 -28.82 17.49 2.13
N ILE A 401 -27.66 16.88 2.42
CA ILE A 401 -27.00 17.00 3.72
C ILE A 401 -26.44 18.41 3.89
N VAL A 402 -25.78 18.95 2.87
CA VAL A 402 -25.22 20.31 2.91
C VAL A 402 -26.31 21.35 3.14
N THR A 403 -27.48 21.22 2.49
CA THR A 403 -28.61 22.13 2.71
C THR A 403 -29.13 22.05 4.14
N LYS A 404 -29.24 20.84 4.71
CA LYS A 404 -29.70 20.65 6.09
C LYS A 404 -28.70 21.17 7.12
N ILE A 405 -27.40 20.98 6.88
CA ILE A 405 -26.34 21.57 7.72
C ILE A 405 -26.39 23.09 7.65
N LYS A 406 -26.55 23.67 6.45
CA LYS A 406 -26.68 25.12 6.28
C LYS A 406 -27.92 25.66 6.99
N GLU A 407 -29.05 24.97 6.91
CA GLU A 407 -30.26 25.32 7.66
C GLU A 407 -29.95 25.37 9.16
N LEU A 408 -29.31 24.35 9.74
CA LEU A 408 -28.95 24.35 11.16
C LEU A 408 -27.96 25.46 11.54
N CYS A 409 -26.90 25.69 10.74
CA CYS A 409 -25.93 26.73 11.03
C CYS A 409 -26.52 28.15 10.90
N CYS A 410 -27.37 28.38 9.90
CA CYS A 410 -27.98 29.68 9.62
C CYS A 410 -29.24 29.97 10.47
N LEU A 411 -29.90 28.95 11.03
CA LEU A 411 -31.03 29.11 11.95
C LEU A 411 -30.65 29.87 13.23
N THR A 412 -29.37 29.91 13.58
CA THR A 412 -28.85 30.73 14.68
C THR A 412 -29.02 32.24 14.45
N ASN A 413 -29.23 32.68 13.19
CA ASN A 413 -29.34 34.12 12.84
C ASN A 413 -30.68 34.51 12.21
N ARG A 414 -31.68 33.62 12.14
CA ARG A 414 -33.05 34.07 11.92
C ARG A 414 -33.59 34.61 13.24
N VAL A 415 -33.14 35.81 13.61
CA VAL A 415 -34.01 36.75 14.32
C VAL A 415 -35.25 36.83 13.44
N GLU A 416 -36.36 36.26 13.92
CA GLU A 416 -37.65 36.47 13.26
C GLU A 416 -37.77 37.99 13.07
N PRO A 417 -37.91 38.50 11.83
CA PRO A 417 -38.31 39.88 11.68
C PRO A 417 -39.64 39.97 12.39
N THR A 418 -39.63 40.61 13.56
CA THR A 418 -40.79 40.82 14.41
C THR A 418 -41.92 41.28 13.49
N GLN A 419 -42.97 40.48 13.33
CA GLN A 419 -44.15 40.81 12.53
C GLN A 419 -44.95 42.00 13.13
N GLN A 420 -44.35 42.80 13.99
CA GLN A 420 -44.87 44.09 14.37
C GLN A 420 -44.59 45.08 13.23
N GLN A 421 -45.60 45.29 12.36
CA GLN A 421 -46.00 46.60 11.80
C GLN A 421 -46.58 46.62 10.37
N ILE A 422 -46.99 45.50 9.76
CA ILE A 422 -47.75 45.57 8.48
C ILE A 422 -49.12 44.90 8.60
N ALA A 423 -49.85 45.27 9.66
CA ALA A 423 -51.30 45.10 9.76
C ALA A 423 -52.08 46.37 9.30
N ILE A 424 -51.40 47.39 8.80
CA ILE A 424 -52.02 48.67 8.41
C ILE A 424 -51.75 48.92 6.92
N THR A 425 -52.54 48.33 6.01
CA THR A 425 -52.83 48.90 4.65
C THR A 425 -53.66 48.00 3.71
N LEU A 426 -54.33 46.93 4.16
CA LEU A 426 -55.19 46.12 3.27
C LEU A 426 -56.70 46.31 3.45
N ASN A 427 -57.15 47.35 4.17
CA ASN A 427 -58.59 47.63 4.35
C ASN A 427 -59.14 48.82 3.53
N THR A 428 -58.36 49.41 2.60
CA THR A 428 -58.79 50.64 1.87
C THR A 428 -59.04 50.45 0.38
N ARG A 429 -59.25 49.22 -0.11
CA ARG A 429 -59.47 48.97 -1.55
C ARG A 429 -60.70 48.13 -1.92
N ARG A 430 -61.66 47.96 -1.00
CA ARG A 430 -62.92 47.23 -1.30
C ARG A 430 -64.17 48.09 -1.48
N ASN A 431 -64.04 49.41 -1.43
CA ASN A 431 -65.10 50.33 -1.83
C ASN A 431 -64.55 51.18 -2.99
N ILE A 432 -64.95 50.84 -4.21
CA ILE A 432 -64.93 51.59 -5.49
C ILE A 432 -64.74 50.54 -6.60
N GLN A 433 -65.84 49.90 -7.00
CA GLN A 433 -66.29 49.67 -8.38
C GLN A 433 -67.43 48.65 -8.41
#